data_AF-A0A537UG37-F1
#
_entry.id   AF-A0A537UG37-F1
#
_cell.length_a   1.000
_cell.length_b   1.000
_cell.length_c   1.000
_cell.angle_alpha   90.00
_cell.angle_beta   90.00
_cell.angle_gamma   90.00
#
_symmetry.space_group_name_H-M   'P 1'
#
loop_
_entity.id
_entity.type
_entity.pdbx_description
1 polymer ?
#
loop_
_entity_poly.entity_id
_entity_poly.type
_entity_poly.pdbx_seq_one_letter_code
_entity_poly.pdbx_strand_id
1 'polypeptide(L)'
;MKWFKTSTVKTWIVASAVGISLTAGTATAQDKELRVGYQPNPIQDASIAMMEKWGAKNGVKITKIPNSYGVYVEKMTASLTSSSDQYDVIWHNDDWGQLWAHLLEPTDDVEGLKYADKWGMAGIIFNNAQGQNTVVPMGQTFGVFYYRTDLVSE
;
A
#
# COMPACT_ATOMS: atom_id res chain seq x y z
N MET A 1 -85.46 -15.86 36.70
CA MET A 1 -84.11 -16.37 36.36
C MET A 1 -83.20 -15.19 36.06
N LYS A 2 -81.98 -15.23 36.61
CA LYS A 2 -80.94 -14.18 36.73
C LYS A 2 -80.90 -13.19 35.55
N TRP A 3 -81.24 -11.91 35.74
CA TRP A 3 -80.45 -10.78 36.27
C TRP A 3 -79.31 -10.28 35.35
N PHE A 4 -79.58 -9.13 34.71
CA PHE A 4 -78.76 -7.89 34.59
C PHE A 4 -77.34 -7.99 33.97
N LYS A 5 -76.76 -6.98 33.29
CA LYS A 5 -77.09 -5.59 32.91
C LYS A 5 -76.07 -5.18 31.82
N THR A 6 -76.43 -4.19 31.04
CA THR A 6 -75.64 -3.42 30.07
C THR A 6 -74.33 -2.84 30.61
N SER A 7 -73.30 -2.67 29.76
CA SER A 7 -72.42 -1.48 29.73
C SER A 7 -71.54 -1.45 28.47
N THR A 8 -71.25 -0.24 28.00
CA THR A 8 -70.69 0.14 26.69
C THR A 8 -69.21 0.57 26.81
N VAL A 9 -68.49 0.50 25.67
CA VAL A 9 -67.24 1.18 25.25
C VAL A 9 -65.91 0.86 25.96
N LYS A 10 -64.85 0.49 25.22
CA LYS A 10 -63.85 1.38 24.57
C LYS A 10 -62.56 0.61 24.21
N THR A 11 -62.13 0.76 22.96
CA THR A 11 -60.88 0.27 22.34
C THR A 11 -59.63 0.80 23.05
N TRP A 12 -58.60 -0.04 23.22
CA TRP A 12 -57.19 0.39 23.36
C TRP A 12 -56.24 -0.62 22.70
N ILE A 13 -55.36 -0.08 21.86
CA ILE A 13 -54.22 -0.70 21.17
C ILE A 13 -53.01 -0.63 22.12
N VAL A 14 -52.29 -1.74 22.34
CA VAL A 14 -50.93 -1.78 22.93
C VAL A 14 -50.21 -3.02 22.35
N ALA A 15 -49.42 -2.87 21.28
CA ALA A 15 -47.98 -2.56 21.22
C ALA A 15 -47.12 -3.83 21.07
N SER A 16 -46.59 -4.02 19.86
CA SER A 16 -45.63 -5.04 19.46
C SER A 16 -44.25 -4.76 20.04
N ALA A 17 -43.65 -5.73 20.74
CA ALA A 17 -42.24 -5.72 21.09
C ALA A 17 -41.48 -6.67 20.16
N VAL A 18 -40.86 -6.12 19.11
CA VAL A 18 -39.87 -6.84 18.28
C VAL A 18 -38.54 -6.78 19.03
N GLY A 19 -38.12 -7.90 19.61
CA GLY A 19 -36.79 -8.07 20.19
C GLY A 19 -35.76 -8.25 19.08
N ILE A 20 -35.13 -7.16 18.64
CA ILE A 20 -33.93 -7.23 17.80
C ILE A 20 -32.77 -7.59 18.72
N SER A 21 -32.33 -8.85 18.63
CA SER A 21 -31.11 -9.33 19.26
C SER A 21 -29.91 -8.70 18.56
N LEU A 22 -29.33 -7.67 19.16
CA LEU A 22 -28.04 -7.10 18.75
C LEU A 22 -26.92 -8.06 19.15
N THR A 23 -26.66 -9.08 18.34
CA THR A 23 -25.32 -9.67 18.27
C THR A 23 -24.45 -8.69 17.47
N ALA A 24 -24.04 -7.60 18.12
CA ALA A 24 -22.93 -6.79 17.65
C ALA A 24 -21.68 -7.67 17.77
N GLY A 25 -21.41 -8.45 16.73
CA GLY A 25 -20.07 -9.00 16.53
C GLY A 25 -19.12 -7.82 16.54
N THR A 26 -18.16 -7.82 17.45
CA THR A 26 -17.03 -6.91 17.39
C THR A 26 -16.40 -7.10 16.03
N ALA A 27 -16.61 -6.15 15.12
CA ALA A 27 -15.81 -6.07 13.91
C ALA A 27 -14.36 -5.96 14.39
N THR A 28 -13.62 -7.06 14.29
CA THR A 28 -12.16 -7.03 14.48
C THR A 28 -11.66 -6.02 13.47
N ALA A 29 -11.10 -4.92 13.96
CA ALA A 29 -10.42 -3.95 13.11
C ALA A 29 -9.46 -4.73 12.24
N GLN A 30 -9.72 -4.75 10.93
CA GLN A 30 -8.85 -5.40 9.98
C GLN A 30 -7.53 -4.63 10.08
N ASP A 31 -6.46 -5.29 10.54
CA ASP A 31 -5.14 -4.68 10.59
C ASP A 31 -4.85 -4.14 9.20
N LYS A 32 -4.60 -2.83 9.10
CA LYS A 32 -4.22 -2.22 7.83
C LYS A 32 -2.90 -2.85 7.42
N GLU A 33 -2.85 -3.52 6.29
CA GLU A 33 -1.65 -4.21 5.82
C GLU A 33 -1.15 -3.56 4.54
N LEU A 34 0.17 -3.42 4.42
CA LEU A 34 0.85 -3.08 3.18
C LEU A 34 1.83 -4.20 2.83
N ARG A 35 1.66 -4.79 1.66
CA ARG A 35 2.51 -5.84 1.08
C ARG A 35 3.55 -5.20 0.17
N VAL A 36 4.81 -5.34 0.54
CA VAL A 36 5.94 -4.73 -0.16
C VAL A 36 6.69 -5.78 -0.97
N GLY A 37 6.51 -5.74 -2.29
CA GLY A 37 7.29 -6.52 -3.25
C GLY A 37 8.66 -5.91 -3.44
N TYR A 38 9.72 -6.67 -3.17
CA TYR A 38 11.07 -6.12 -3.15
C TYR A 38 12.13 -7.15 -3.53
N GLN A 39 13.29 -6.67 -3.95
CA GLN A 39 14.48 -7.46 -4.20
C GLN A 39 15.44 -7.38 -2.99
N PRO A 40 15.69 -8.48 -2.26
CA PRO A 40 16.53 -8.45 -1.08
C PRO A 40 17.95 -7.92 -1.33
N ASN A 41 18.23 -6.73 -0.80
CA ASN A 41 19.55 -6.10 -0.78
C ASN A 41 19.60 -5.08 0.38
N PRO A 42 20.79 -4.66 0.83
CA PRO A 42 20.93 -3.79 2.00
C PRO A 42 20.13 -2.48 1.92
N ILE A 43 20.00 -1.86 0.74
CA ILE A 43 19.29 -0.58 0.58
C ILE A 43 17.77 -0.80 0.74
N GLN A 44 17.23 -1.85 0.12
CA GLN A 44 15.81 -2.18 0.24
C GLN A 44 15.45 -2.66 1.63
N ASP A 45 16.28 -3.50 2.25
CA ASP A 45 16.06 -3.97 3.62
C ASP A 45 16.04 -2.81 4.61
N ALA A 46 16.97 -1.86 4.49
CA ALA A 46 17.00 -0.66 5.34
C ALA A 46 15.75 0.21 5.18
N SER A 47 15.26 0.34 3.95
CA SER A 47 14.09 1.18 3.64
C SER A 47 12.79 0.56 4.11
N ILE A 48 12.65 -0.76 3.95
CA ILE A 48 11.52 -1.50 4.50
C ILE A 48 11.55 -1.47 6.04
N ALA A 49 12.73 -1.50 6.68
CA ALA A 49 12.82 -1.33 8.13
C ALA A 49 12.33 0.07 8.59
N MET A 50 12.46 1.11 7.76
CA MET A 50 11.86 2.42 8.04
C MET A 50 10.32 2.36 7.91
N MET A 51 9.82 1.66 6.88
CA MET A 51 8.38 1.42 6.71
C MET A 51 7.80 0.64 7.89
N GLU A 52 8.47 -0.41 8.37
CA GLU A 52 8.04 -1.21 9.53
C GLU A 52 7.94 -0.34 10.80
N LYS A 53 8.94 0.52 11.05
CA LYS A 53 8.92 1.47 12.18
C LYS A 53 7.78 2.48 12.06
N TRP A 54 7.49 2.97 10.86
CA TRP A 54 6.35 3.85 10.61
C TRP A 54 5.03 3.10 10.81
N GLY A 55 4.91 1.89 10.27
CA GLY A 55 3.70 1.08 10.34
C GLY A 55 3.33 0.74 11.79
N ALA A 56 4.31 0.34 12.60
CA ALA A 56 4.12 0.09 14.03
C ALA A 56 3.55 1.31 14.80
N LYS A 57 3.91 2.54 14.39
CA LYS A 57 3.39 3.77 15.00
C LYS A 57 1.97 4.14 14.52
N ASN A 58 1.55 3.63 13.38
CA ASN A 58 0.31 4.02 12.70
C ASN A 58 -0.73 2.89 12.63
N GLY A 59 -0.48 1.76 13.30
CA GLY A 59 -1.37 0.59 13.24
C GLY A 59 -1.43 -0.02 11.82
N VAL A 60 -0.32 0.03 11.09
CA VAL A 60 -0.17 -0.57 9.77
C VAL A 60 0.88 -1.70 9.84
N LYS A 61 0.49 -2.91 9.46
CA LYS A 61 1.39 -4.05 9.30
C LYS A 61 2.11 -3.95 7.96
N ILE A 62 3.43 -4.03 7.99
CA ILE A 62 4.25 -4.11 6.77
C ILE A 62 4.62 -5.58 6.54
N THR A 63 4.20 -6.13 5.41
CA THR A 63 4.48 -7.52 5.01
C THR A 63 5.47 -7.53 3.87
N LYS A 64 6.61 -8.18 4.10
CA LYS A 64 7.72 -8.26 3.13
C LYS A 64 7.52 -9.43 2.19
N ILE A 65 7.55 -9.17 0.89
CA ILE A 65 7.43 -10.21 -0.14
C ILE A 65 8.71 -10.21 -0.99
N PRO A 66 9.72 -11.01 -0.60
CA PRO A 66 11.00 -11.04 -1.30
C PRO A 66 10.88 -11.72 -2.66
N ASN A 67 11.48 -11.10 -3.67
CA ASN A 67 11.55 -11.61 -5.03
C ASN A 67 12.99 -11.53 -5.56
N SER A 68 13.43 -12.59 -6.25
CA SER A 68 14.74 -12.58 -6.92
C SER A 68 14.72 -11.64 -8.12
N TYR A 69 15.81 -10.89 -8.34
CA TYR A 69 15.95 -9.98 -9.48
C TYR A 69 15.65 -10.66 -10.82
N GLY A 70 16.16 -11.88 -11.02
CA GLY A 70 16.06 -12.60 -12.30
C GLY A 70 14.63 -12.96 -12.75
N VAL A 71 13.64 -12.89 -11.85
CA VAL A 71 12.22 -13.12 -12.17
C VAL A 71 11.35 -11.93 -11.76
N TYR A 72 11.98 -10.83 -11.32
CA TYR A 72 11.27 -9.72 -10.69
C TYR A 72 10.35 -9.00 -11.69
N VAL A 73 10.89 -8.66 -12.87
CA VAL A 73 10.15 -7.94 -13.91
C VAL A 73 8.91 -8.72 -14.36
N GLU A 74 9.07 -10.02 -14.62
CA GLU A 74 7.99 -10.89 -15.07
C GLU A 74 6.87 -10.96 -14.03
N LYS A 75 7.23 -11.18 -12.75
CA LYS A 75 6.27 -11.26 -11.65
C LYS A 75 5.54 -9.94 -11.40
N MET A 76 6.27 -8.82 -11.35
CA MET A 76 5.65 -7.51 -11.12
C MET A 76 4.74 -7.12 -12.29
N THR A 77 5.19 -7.34 -13.53
CA THR A 77 4.37 -7.07 -14.73
C THR A 77 3.09 -7.91 -14.72
N ALA A 78 3.19 -9.20 -14.40
CA ALA A 78 2.01 -10.06 -14.27
C ALA A 78 1.06 -9.57 -13.17
N SER A 79 1.59 -9.13 -12.01
CA SER A 79 0.76 -8.58 -10.94
C SER A 79 0.04 -7.29 -11.36
N LEU A 80 0.78 -6.33 -11.92
CA LEU A 80 0.25 -5.03 -12.33
C LEU A 80 -0.82 -5.14 -13.43
N THR A 81 -0.69 -6.13 -14.32
CA THR A 81 -1.60 -6.29 -15.48
C THR A 81 -2.82 -7.18 -15.21
N SER A 82 -2.81 -7.95 -14.11
CA SER A 82 -3.89 -8.89 -13.77
C SER A 82 -4.88 -8.39 -12.72
N SER A 83 -4.77 -7.13 -12.30
CA SER A 83 -5.50 -6.59 -11.14
C SER A 83 -5.30 -7.46 -9.88
N SER A 84 -4.11 -8.07 -9.77
CA SER A 84 -3.71 -8.88 -8.64
C SER A 84 -3.57 -7.98 -7.41
N ASP A 85 -3.98 -8.50 -6.25
CA ASP A 85 -3.76 -7.82 -4.99
C ASP A 85 -2.40 -8.20 -4.38
N GLN A 86 -1.49 -8.91 -5.05
CA GLN A 86 -0.29 -9.45 -4.38
C GLN A 86 0.63 -8.40 -3.74
N TYR A 87 0.67 -7.18 -4.27
CA TYR A 87 1.57 -6.11 -3.83
C TYR A 87 0.83 -4.78 -3.78
N ASP A 88 1.07 -4.03 -2.70
CA ASP A 88 0.58 -2.66 -2.54
C ASP A 88 1.70 -1.64 -2.82
N VAL A 89 2.96 -2.04 -2.58
CA VAL A 89 4.16 -1.26 -2.90
C VAL A 89 5.14 -2.17 -3.62
N ILE A 90 5.74 -1.69 -4.70
CA ILE A 90 6.81 -2.41 -5.41
C ILE A 90 8.06 -1.54 -5.51
N TRP A 91 9.21 -2.18 -5.58
CA TRP A 91 10.45 -1.55 -6.01
C TRP A 91 10.60 -1.61 -7.53
N HIS A 92 11.20 -0.60 -8.15
CA HIS A 92 11.73 -0.66 -9.51
C HIS A 92 12.90 0.31 -9.70
N ASN A 93 13.66 0.14 -10.78
CA ASN A 93 14.77 1.02 -11.15
C ASN A 93 14.42 1.88 -12.39
N ASP A 94 15.41 2.64 -12.85
CA ASP A 94 15.36 3.51 -14.03
C ASP A 94 15.13 2.76 -15.35
N ASP A 95 15.55 1.49 -15.45
CA ASP A 95 15.27 0.66 -16.62
C ASP A 95 13.77 0.31 -16.77
N TRP A 96 13.05 0.21 -15.64
CA TRP A 96 11.66 -0.24 -15.62
C TRP A 96 10.66 0.88 -15.30
N GLY A 97 11.14 2.07 -14.91
CA GLY A 97 10.29 3.21 -14.57
C GLY A 97 9.29 3.54 -15.68
N GLN A 98 9.78 3.70 -16.90
CA GLN A 98 8.92 3.96 -18.06
C GLN A 98 8.09 2.74 -18.49
N LEU A 99 8.58 1.52 -18.23
CA LEU A 99 7.83 0.29 -18.54
C LEU A 99 6.51 0.23 -17.77
N TRP A 100 6.54 0.61 -16.49
CA TRP A 100 5.39 0.49 -15.59
C TRP A 100 4.67 1.81 -15.29
N ALA A 101 5.17 2.96 -15.71
CA ALA A 101 4.60 4.27 -15.34
C ALA A 101 3.09 4.43 -15.62
N HIS A 102 2.53 3.71 -16.59
CA HIS A 102 1.09 3.73 -16.91
C HIS A 102 0.23 2.82 -16.01
N LEU A 103 0.85 2.05 -15.12
CA LEU A 103 0.24 1.12 -14.17
C LEU A 103 0.48 1.53 -12.71
N LEU A 104 1.21 2.61 -12.47
CA LEU A 104 1.60 3.09 -11.15
C LEU A 104 0.85 4.37 -10.78
N GLU A 105 0.55 4.50 -9.50
CA GLU A 105 -0.08 5.71 -8.96
C GLU A 105 0.91 6.88 -8.96
N PRO A 106 0.44 8.11 -9.25
CA PRO A 106 1.27 9.30 -9.14
C PRO A 106 1.63 9.58 -7.69
N THR A 107 2.82 10.14 -7.45
CA THR A 107 3.37 10.40 -6.12
C THR A 107 3.69 11.87 -5.87
N ASP A 108 3.29 12.79 -6.78
CA ASP A 108 3.66 14.22 -6.70
C ASP A 108 3.10 14.94 -5.45
N ASP A 109 2.10 14.36 -4.78
CA ASP A 109 1.54 14.87 -3.53
C ASP A 109 2.37 14.50 -2.28
N VAL A 110 3.39 13.65 -2.43
CA VAL A 110 4.32 13.29 -1.36
C VAL A 110 5.24 14.48 -1.07
N GLU A 111 4.97 15.19 0.03
CA GLU A 111 5.71 16.41 0.42
C GLU A 111 7.24 16.22 0.45
N GLY A 112 7.70 15.03 0.82
CA GLY A 112 9.13 14.69 0.90
C GLY A 112 9.86 14.76 -0.44
N LEU A 113 9.16 14.67 -1.58
CA LEU A 113 9.79 14.69 -2.90
C LEU A 113 10.46 16.03 -3.24
N LYS A 114 10.09 17.13 -2.58
CA LYS A 114 10.76 18.43 -2.74
C LYS A 114 12.24 18.40 -2.31
N TYR A 115 12.65 17.38 -1.55
CA TYR A 115 14.03 17.17 -1.11
C TYR A 115 14.79 16.13 -1.94
N ALA A 116 14.14 15.47 -2.89
CA ALA A 116 14.78 14.49 -3.75
C ALA A 116 15.76 15.16 -4.72
N ASP A 117 16.81 14.43 -5.10
CA ASP A 117 17.78 14.91 -6.08
C ASP A 117 17.10 15.12 -7.45
N LYS A 118 17.36 16.28 -8.05
CA LYS A 118 16.72 16.71 -9.30
C LYS A 118 17.04 15.79 -10.48
N TRP A 119 18.18 15.10 -10.48
CA TRP A 119 18.58 14.21 -11.57
C TRP A 119 17.95 12.83 -11.40
N GLY A 120 17.89 12.34 -10.17
CA GLY A 120 17.16 11.11 -9.83
C GLY A 120 15.64 11.22 -10.05
N MET A 121 15.11 12.44 -10.10
CA MET A 121 13.70 12.74 -10.39
C MET A 121 13.50 13.37 -11.78
N ALA A 122 14.46 13.20 -12.71
CA ALA A 122 14.31 13.72 -14.05
C ALA A 122 13.11 13.04 -14.76
N GLY A 123 12.23 13.85 -15.36
CA GLY A 123 10.95 13.36 -15.86
C GLY A 123 11.02 12.29 -16.94
N ILE A 124 12.14 12.15 -17.64
CA ILE A 124 12.35 11.09 -18.63
C ILE A 124 12.44 9.69 -18.01
N ILE A 125 12.70 9.59 -16.70
CA ILE A 125 12.99 8.31 -16.04
C ILE A 125 11.71 7.73 -15.41
N PHE A 126 11.00 8.53 -14.61
CA PHE A 126 9.91 8.05 -13.74
C PHE A 126 8.56 8.71 -13.97
N ASN A 127 8.41 9.59 -14.97
CA ASN A 127 7.12 10.20 -15.22
C ASN A 127 6.21 9.29 -16.03
N ASN A 128 4.91 9.36 -15.73
CA ASN A 128 3.87 8.86 -16.61
C ASN A 128 3.65 9.79 -17.83
N ALA A 129 2.72 9.42 -18.71
CA ALA A 129 2.41 10.20 -19.92
C ALA A 129 1.87 11.61 -19.64
N GLN A 130 1.40 11.87 -18.42
CA GLN A 130 0.90 13.16 -17.95
C GLN A 130 1.99 14.02 -17.31
N GLY A 131 3.23 13.52 -17.23
CA GLY A 131 4.35 14.22 -16.62
C GLY A 131 4.38 14.15 -15.08
N GLN A 132 3.66 13.20 -14.48
CA GLN A 132 3.58 12.99 -13.03
C GLN A 132 4.59 11.93 -12.60
N ASN A 133 5.25 12.13 -11.45
CA ASN A 133 6.16 11.13 -10.89
C ASN A 133 5.39 9.91 -10.40
N THR A 134 5.96 8.72 -10.59
CA THR A 134 5.37 7.45 -10.14
C THR A 134 6.17 6.76 -9.04
N VAL A 135 7.12 7.48 -8.42
CA VAL A 135 8.08 6.93 -7.46
C VAL A 135 8.36 7.87 -6.29
N VAL A 136 8.71 7.24 -5.16
CA VAL A 136 9.46 7.89 -4.08
C VAL A 136 10.88 7.30 -4.06
N PRO A 137 11.93 8.10 -4.31
CA PRO A 137 13.30 7.60 -4.34
C PRO A 137 13.75 7.04 -3.00
N MET A 138 14.34 5.86 -3.07
CA MET A 138 14.89 5.15 -1.92
C MET A 138 16.44 5.20 -1.88
N GLY A 139 17.07 5.29 -3.05
CA GLY A 139 18.51 5.35 -3.21
C GLY A 139 18.90 5.61 -4.66
N GLN A 140 20.17 5.97 -4.86
CA GLN A 140 20.75 6.20 -6.18
C GLN A 140 21.96 5.29 -6.37
N THR A 141 22.10 4.72 -7.56
CA THR A 141 23.26 3.93 -7.96
C THR A 141 24.06 4.71 -8.99
N PHE A 142 25.39 4.71 -8.85
CA PHE A 142 26.29 5.40 -9.76
C PHE A 142 27.30 4.42 -10.32
N GLY A 143 27.57 4.53 -11.63
CA GLY A 143 28.70 3.84 -12.25
C GLY A 143 30.00 4.42 -11.71
N VAL A 144 30.77 3.61 -10.99
CA VAL A 144 32.08 4.00 -10.45
C VAL A 144 33.13 2.97 -10.85
N PHE A 145 34.35 3.45 -11.06
CA PHE A 145 35.49 2.58 -11.35
C PHE A 145 36.14 2.16 -10.03
N TYR A 146 36.01 0.88 -9.68
CA TYR A 146 36.71 0.30 -8.54
C TYR A 146 38.09 -0.19 -8.98
N TYR A 147 39.14 0.25 -8.28
CA TYR A 147 40.49 -0.25 -8.49
C TYR A 147 41.21 -0.47 -7.15
N ARG A 148 42.25 -1.30 -7.19
CA ARG A 148 43.11 -1.61 -6.06
C ARG A 148 44.31 -0.66 -6.08
N THR A 149 44.33 0.30 -5.16
CA THR A 149 45.38 1.32 -5.04
C THR A 149 46.76 0.73 -4.71
N ASP A 150 46.80 -0.49 -4.19
CA ASP A 150 48.05 -1.24 -3.98
C ASP A 150 48.54 -1.98 -5.24
N LEU A 151 47.71 -2.11 -6.27
CA LEU A 151 48.04 -2.78 -7.54
C LEU A 151 48.19 -1.82 -8.73
N VAL A 152 47.69 -0.59 -8.62
CA VAL A 152 47.75 0.44 -9.66
C VAL A 152 48.32 1.71 -9.04
N SER A 153 49.49 2.16 -9.52
CA SER A 153 50.04 3.46 -9.18
C SER A 153 49.31 4.56 -9.97
N GLU A 154 48.96 5.65 -9.29
CA GLU A 154 48.37 6.86 -9.87
C GLU A 154 49.31 7.59 -10.84
#